data_AF-A0AB36BA66-F1
#
_entry.id   AF-A0AB36BA66-F1
#
_cell.length_a   1.000
_cell.length_b   1.000
_cell.length_c   1.000
_cell.angle_alpha   90.00
_cell.angle_beta   90.00
_cell.angle_gamma   90.00
#
_symmetry.space_group_name_H-M   'P 1'
#
loop_
_entity.id
_entity.type
_entity.pdbx_description
1 polymer ?
#
loop_
_entity_poly.entity_id
_entity_poly.type
_entity_poly.pdbx_seq_one_letter_code
_entity_poly.pdbx_strand_id
1 'polypeptide(L)'
;MIKVYYSKDENKDQIPDKYQIKVMYKAVNGTIDAAHENEPGNKMFYVTLYKNGEYATVEDGGIGHLSDEQIATATAARGYDQNSLKWSPKTPTTKLDLNEDTSFIAEFTKGSYDYSIEYYYDGVKGKTDTKKAAFEEVITLNPDVSVTYGGSPY
;
A
#
# COMPACT_ATOMS: atom_id res chain seq x y z
N MET A 1 31.65 25.84 -33.21
CA MET A 1 30.60 24.86 -33.60
C MET A 1 30.20 24.12 -32.35
N ILE A 2 29.05 24.43 -31.76
CA ILE A 2 28.55 23.74 -30.56
C ILE A 2 27.62 22.63 -31.06
N LYS A 3 27.99 21.36 -30.86
CA LYS A 3 27.08 20.23 -31.07
C LYS A 3 26.21 20.10 -29.84
N VAL A 4 24.98 20.60 -29.90
CA VAL A 4 23.97 20.36 -28.86
C VAL A 4 23.36 18.99 -29.16
N TYR A 5 23.71 17.98 -28.36
CA TYR A 5 23.02 16.70 -28.37
C TYR A 5 21.76 16.86 -27.52
N TYR A 6 20.61 17.13 -28.16
CA TYR A 6 19.33 17.02 -27.49
C TYR A 6 19.11 15.54 -27.16
N SER A 7 19.39 15.17 -25.92
CA SER A 7 18.86 13.94 -25.36
C SER A 7 17.45 14.23 -24.87
N LYS A 8 16.59 13.21 -24.87
CA LYS A 8 15.23 13.35 -24.36
C LYS A 8 15.31 13.72 -22.88
N ASP A 9 14.56 14.74 -22.49
CA ASP A 9 14.44 15.27 -21.13
C ASP A 9 12.96 15.61 -20.96
N GLU A 10 12.17 14.61 -20.57
CA GLU A 10 10.70 14.69 -20.50
C GLU A 10 10.25 15.47 -19.26
N ASN A 11 10.99 15.32 -18.15
CA ASN A 11 10.71 15.98 -16.88
C ASN A 11 11.33 17.39 -16.78
N LYS A 12 12.20 17.78 -17.73
CA LYS A 12 12.86 19.09 -17.82
C LYS A 12 13.76 19.40 -16.63
N ASP A 13 14.37 18.37 -16.05
CA ASP A 13 15.26 18.51 -14.90
C ASP A 13 16.74 18.74 -15.28
N GLN A 14 17.02 18.90 -16.58
CA GLN A 14 18.36 19.10 -17.15
C GLN A 14 19.26 17.87 -17.08
N ILE A 15 18.72 16.71 -16.68
CA ILE A 15 19.38 15.41 -16.74
C ILE A 15 18.74 14.64 -17.90
N PRO A 16 19.55 14.13 -18.86
CA PRO A 16 19.01 13.28 -19.91
C PRO A 16 18.25 12.06 -19.34
N ASP A 17 17.03 11.81 -19.82
CA ASP A 17 16.15 10.71 -19.37
C ASP A 17 16.86 9.34 -19.43
N LYS A 18 17.82 9.15 -20.34
CA LYS A 18 18.61 7.91 -20.48
C LYS A 18 19.49 7.58 -19.26
N TYR A 19 19.73 8.56 -18.39
CA TYR A 19 20.45 8.41 -17.12
C TYR A 19 19.50 8.35 -15.93
N GLN A 20 18.21 8.14 -16.18
CA GLN A 20 17.18 8.12 -15.15
C GLN A 20 16.26 6.92 -15.32
N ILE A 21 15.68 6.50 -14.22
CA ILE A 21 14.58 5.53 -14.17
C ILE A 21 13.34 6.18 -13.55
N LYS A 22 12.19 5.61 -13.86
CA LYS A 22 10.89 6.08 -13.38
C LYS A 22 10.44 5.25 -12.18
N VAL A 23 10.03 5.92 -11.12
CA VAL A 23 9.45 5.33 -9.92
C VAL A 23 8.01 5.78 -9.77
N MET A 24 7.12 4.84 -9.41
CA MET A 24 5.70 5.08 -9.19
C MET A 24 5.23 4.39 -7.89
N TYR A 25 4.22 4.97 -7.25
CA TYR A 25 3.65 4.44 -6.00
C TYR A 25 2.15 4.14 -6.13
N LYS A 26 1.74 2.95 -5.70
CA LYS A 26 0.33 2.53 -5.67
C LYS A 26 -0.02 1.94 -4.31
N ALA A 27 -1.28 2.03 -3.93
CA ALA A 27 -1.81 1.37 -2.76
C ALA A 27 -2.95 0.41 -3.13
N VAL A 28 -3.00 -0.75 -2.46
CA VAL A 28 -4.10 -1.71 -2.50
C VAL A 28 -4.70 -1.73 -1.10
N ASN A 29 -6.01 -1.48 -1.01
CA ASN A 29 -6.74 -1.32 0.26
C ASN A 29 -6.20 -0.17 1.14
N GLY A 30 -5.74 0.89 0.50
CA GLY A 30 -5.19 2.07 1.15
C GLY A 30 -5.00 3.22 0.16
N THR A 31 -4.26 4.22 0.60
CA THR A 31 -3.91 5.41 -0.18
C THR A 31 -2.42 5.70 -0.05
N ILE A 32 -1.86 6.37 -1.05
CA ILE A 32 -0.52 6.94 -1.01
C ILE A 32 -0.65 8.41 -0.60
N ASP A 33 0.33 8.97 0.11
CA ASP A 33 0.28 10.39 0.45
C ASP A 33 0.22 11.29 -0.78
N ALA A 34 -0.39 12.48 -0.63
CA ALA A 34 -0.66 13.39 -1.74
C ALA A 34 0.61 13.87 -2.47
N ALA A 35 1.79 13.85 -1.83
CA ALA A 35 3.04 14.22 -2.50
C ALA A 35 3.50 13.12 -3.47
N HIS A 36 3.04 11.88 -3.30
CA HIS A 36 3.43 10.72 -4.10
C HIS A 36 2.27 10.00 -4.80
N GLU A 37 1.04 10.45 -4.57
CA GLU A 37 -0.13 9.91 -5.23
C GLU A 37 -0.03 10.09 -6.75
N ASN A 38 -0.39 9.03 -7.47
CA ASN A 38 -0.55 9.08 -8.91
C ASN A 38 -1.89 9.76 -9.25
N GLU A 39 -1.86 11.08 -9.48
CA GLU A 39 -2.99 11.79 -10.09
C GLU A 39 -3.32 11.19 -11.48
N PRO A 40 -4.55 11.36 -12.01
CA PRO A 40 -4.86 11.01 -13.40
C PRO A 40 -3.93 11.78 -14.35
N GLY A 41 -2.80 11.15 -14.70
CA GLY A 41 -1.60 11.80 -15.22
C GLY A 41 -0.29 11.06 -14.90
N ASN A 42 -0.28 10.08 -13.98
CA ASN A 42 0.89 9.28 -13.55
C ASN A 42 2.04 10.14 -13.05
N LYS A 43 2.00 10.56 -11.79
CA LYS A 43 3.12 11.26 -11.15
C LYS A 43 4.34 10.33 -11.10
N MET A 44 5.32 10.59 -11.97
CA MET A 44 6.55 9.81 -12.05
C MET A 44 7.66 10.52 -11.26
N PHE A 45 8.35 9.76 -10.43
CA PHE A 45 9.58 10.19 -9.79
C PHE A 45 10.76 9.73 -10.64
N TYR A 46 11.70 10.62 -10.87
CA TYR A 46 12.88 10.33 -11.68
C TYR A 46 14.07 10.12 -10.74
N VAL A 47 14.67 8.94 -10.82
CA VAL A 47 15.85 8.59 -10.02
C VAL A 47 17.04 8.54 -10.96
N THR A 48 18.05 9.35 -10.66
CA THR A 48 19.26 9.45 -11.49
C THR A 48 20.22 8.31 -11.18
N LEU A 49 20.77 7.71 -12.24
CA LEU A 49 21.65 6.56 -12.20
C LEU A 49 23.11 7.01 -12.23
N TYR A 50 23.92 6.40 -11.38
CA TYR A 50 25.35 6.66 -11.30
C TYR A 50 26.17 5.38 -11.35
N LYS A 51 27.39 5.49 -11.88
CA LYS A 51 28.45 4.49 -11.74
C LYS A 51 29.75 5.21 -11.49
N ASN A 52 30.45 4.86 -10.42
CA ASN A 52 31.71 5.50 -10.03
C ASN A 52 31.63 7.04 -9.89
N GLY A 53 30.46 7.58 -9.53
CA GLY A 53 30.23 9.02 -9.36
C GLY A 53 29.89 9.79 -10.64
N GLU A 54 29.80 9.12 -11.79
CA GLU A 54 29.39 9.71 -13.07
C GLU A 54 28.03 9.18 -13.51
N TYR A 55 27.29 9.97 -14.30
CA TYR A 55 26.04 9.53 -14.90
C TYR A 55 26.26 8.29 -15.77
N ALA A 56 25.44 7.27 -15.56
CA ALA A 56 25.54 6.00 -16.28
C ALA A 56 24.16 5.51 -16.71
N THR A 57 24.08 4.85 -17.85
CA THR A 57 22.83 4.20 -18.27
C THR A 57 22.63 2.89 -17.51
N VAL A 58 21.44 2.31 -17.57
CA VAL A 58 21.18 0.94 -17.05
C VAL A 58 22.13 -0.07 -17.70
N GLU A 59 22.34 0.02 -19.02
CA GLU A 59 23.21 -0.88 -19.79
C GLU A 59 24.68 -0.79 -19.34
N ASP A 60 25.11 0.40 -18.92
CA ASP A 60 26.45 0.62 -18.36
C ASP A 60 26.58 0.16 -16.90
N GLY A 61 25.50 -0.33 -16.28
CA GLY A 61 25.45 -0.74 -14.87
C GLY A 61 25.26 0.43 -13.91
N GLY A 62 24.59 1.50 -14.34
CA GLY A 62 24.19 2.61 -13.48
C GLY A 62 23.19 2.17 -12.41
N ILE A 63 23.37 2.68 -11.19
CA ILE A 63 22.51 2.41 -10.04
C ILE A 63 21.98 3.73 -9.50
N GLY A 64 20.67 3.78 -9.29
CA GLY A 64 19.95 4.88 -8.67
C GLY A 64 19.53 4.54 -7.25
N HIS A 65 19.37 5.58 -6.44
CA HIS A 65 18.88 5.50 -5.07
C HIS A 65 17.81 6.56 -4.85
N LEU A 66 16.74 6.21 -4.14
CA LEU A 66 15.73 7.19 -3.72
C LEU A 66 16.35 8.20 -2.75
N SER A 67 15.92 9.45 -2.84
CA SER A 67 16.07 10.42 -1.74
C SER A 67 14.93 10.26 -0.72
N ASP A 68 15.10 10.81 0.48
CA ASP A 68 14.06 10.76 1.52
C ASP A 68 12.73 11.39 1.04
N GLU A 69 12.81 12.46 0.25
CA GLU A 69 11.64 13.14 -0.33
C GLU A 69 10.94 12.34 -1.44
N GLN A 70 11.57 11.29 -1.96
CA GLN A 70 11.01 10.40 -2.98
C GLN A 70 10.44 9.12 -2.38
N ILE A 71 10.52 8.94 -1.05
CA ILE A 71 9.96 7.78 -0.36
C ILE A 71 8.53 8.11 0.08
N ALA A 72 7.58 7.46 -0.58
CA ALA A 72 6.17 7.61 -0.25
C ALA A 72 5.80 6.96 1.09
N THR A 73 4.76 7.50 1.70
CA THR A 73 4.03 6.89 2.82
C THR A 73 2.68 6.38 2.35
N ALA A 74 2.16 5.36 3.04
CA ALA A 74 0.89 4.74 2.71
C ALA A 74 -0.01 4.63 3.95
N THR A 75 -1.30 4.90 3.77
CA THR A 75 -2.32 4.83 4.81
C THR A 75 -3.37 3.78 4.47
N ALA A 76 -3.67 2.87 5.40
CA ALA A 76 -4.68 1.83 5.24
C ALA A 76 -6.07 2.45 5.07
N ALA A 77 -6.89 1.83 4.22
CA ALA A 77 -8.30 2.17 4.12
C ALA A 77 -9.04 1.76 5.40
N ARG A 78 -10.21 2.37 5.64
CA ARG A 78 -11.05 2.01 6.78
C ARG A 78 -11.40 0.51 6.72
N GLY A 79 -11.21 -0.19 7.84
CA GLY A 79 -11.41 -1.64 7.93
C GLY A 79 -10.15 -2.47 7.70
N TYR A 80 -9.04 -1.86 7.25
CA TYR A 80 -7.76 -2.53 7.05
C TYR A 80 -6.78 -2.18 8.17
N ASP A 81 -5.80 -3.04 8.42
CA ASP A 81 -4.81 -2.85 9.48
C ASP A 81 -3.62 -2.02 8.98
N GLN A 82 -3.38 -0.83 9.55
CA GLN A 82 -2.24 0.01 9.22
C GLN A 82 -0.88 -0.69 9.46
N ASN A 83 -0.80 -1.55 10.47
CA ASN A 83 0.45 -2.25 10.81
C ASN A 83 0.74 -3.43 9.86
N SER A 84 -0.22 -3.79 9.00
CA SER A 84 -0.05 -4.83 7.99
C SER A 84 0.65 -4.36 6.71
N LEU A 85 1.00 -3.07 6.64
CA LEU A 85 1.65 -2.46 5.47
C LEU A 85 2.80 -3.32 4.97
N LYS A 86 2.67 -3.79 3.73
CA LYS A 86 3.72 -4.50 3.02
C LYS A 86 3.94 -3.86 1.66
N TRP A 87 5.19 -3.50 1.40
CA TRP A 87 5.62 -3.00 0.10
C TRP A 87 6.11 -4.14 -0.81
N SER A 88 5.78 -4.04 -2.09
CA SER A 88 6.28 -4.91 -3.17
C SER A 88 6.83 -4.04 -4.31
N PRO A 89 7.92 -4.42 -5.01
CA PRO A 89 8.68 -5.68 -4.85
C PRO A 89 9.56 -5.73 -3.60
N LYS A 90 9.95 -4.56 -3.08
CA LYS A 90 10.72 -4.38 -1.84
C LYS A 90 10.26 -3.10 -1.15
N THR A 91 10.61 -2.93 0.11
CA THR A 91 10.38 -1.66 0.82
C THR A 91 11.21 -0.54 0.18
N PRO A 92 10.60 0.57 -0.25
CA PRO A 92 11.34 1.72 -0.76
C PRO A 92 12.20 2.32 0.35
N THR A 93 13.49 2.46 0.10
CA THR A 93 14.45 3.08 1.03
C THR A 93 15.54 3.79 0.25
N THR A 94 16.28 4.69 0.91
CA THR A 94 17.43 5.38 0.31
C THR A 94 18.62 4.47 0.00
N LYS A 95 18.61 3.22 0.49
CA LYS A 95 19.66 2.22 0.27
C LYS A 95 19.26 1.14 -0.73
N LEU A 96 18.05 1.23 -1.29
CA LEU A 96 17.60 0.28 -2.27
C LEU A 96 18.21 0.64 -3.62
N ASP A 97 19.11 -0.23 -4.12
CA ASP A 97 19.63 -0.15 -5.47
C ASP A 97 18.49 -0.32 -6.48
N LEU A 98 18.36 0.63 -7.40
CA LEU A 98 17.42 0.59 -8.51
C LEU A 98 18.15 0.78 -9.84
N ASN A 99 17.82 -0.06 -10.82
CA ASN A 99 18.40 -0.02 -12.16
C ASN A 99 17.36 -0.27 -13.26
N GLU A 100 16.07 -0.20 -12.93
CA GLU A 100 14.97 -0.31 -13.86
C GLU A 100 13.76 0.49 -13.34
N ASP A 101 12.85 0.84 -14.24
CA ASP A 101 11.59 1.47 -13.86
C ASP A 101 10.85 0.60 -12.83
N THR A 102 10.49 1.19 -11.70
CA THR A 102 9.98 0.45 -10.54
C THR A 102 8.64 1.00 -10.08
N SER A 103 7.65 0.11 -9.91
CA SER A 103 6.39 0.43 -9.23
C SER A 103 6.38 -0.19 -7.85
N PHE A 104 6.34 0.65 -6.81
CA PHE A 104 6.14 0.20 -5.43
C PHE A 104 4.64 0.13 -5.12
N ILE A 105 4.20 -1.01 -4.61
CA ILE A 105 2.81 -1.27 -4.23
C ILE A 105 2.75 -1.47 -2.72
N ALA A 106 2.04 -0.59 -2.02
CA ALA A 106 1.68 -0.74 -0.62
C ALA A 106 0.39 -1.56 -0.50
N GLU A 107 0.45 -2.71 0.15
CA GLU A 107 -0.70 -3.57 0.39
C GLU A 107 -1.04 -3.61 1.88
N PHE A 108 -2.33 -3.57 2.19
CA PHE A 108 -2.85 -3.73 3.55
C PHE A 108 -3.79 -4.95 3.62
N THR A 109 -3.68 -5.70 4.71
CA THR A 109 -4.58 -6.82 5.04
C THR A 109 -5.77 -6.32 5.87
N LYS A 110 -6.85 -7.10 5.86
CA LYS A 110 -8.08 -6.80 6.60
C LYS A 110 -7.79 -6.69 8.09
N GLY A 111 -8.30 -5.64 8.71
CA GLY A 111 -8.28 -5.47 10.15
C GLY A 111 -9.15 -6.50 10.85
N SER A 112 -8.89 -6.70 12.14
CA SER A 112 -9.64 -7.64 12.96
C SER A 112 -10.19 -6.93 14.20
N TYR A 113 -11.49 -7.06 14.42
CA TYR A 113 -12.24 -6.27 15.39
C TYR A 113 -12.98 -7.19 16.36
N ASP A 114 -12.99 -6.78 17.63
CA ASP A 114 -13.79 -7.45 18.64
C ASP A 114 -15.25 -7.04 18.50
N TYR A 115 -16.14 -8.01 18.66
CA TYR A 115 -17.58 -7.81 18.69
C TYR A 115 -18.19 -8.68 19.79
N SER A 116 -19.32 -8.22 20.34
CA SER A 116 -20.04 -8.91 21.40
C SER A 116 -21.43 -9.32 20.94
N ILE A 117 -21.84 -10.54 21.27
CA ILE A 117 -23.19 -11.03 21.09
C ILE A 117 -23.85 -11.10 22.47
N GLU A 118 -24.92 -10.34 22.66
CA GLU A 118 -25.70 -10.37 23.89
C GLU A 118 -26.94 -11.26 23.70
N TYR A 119 -27.13 -12.20 24.61
CA TYR A 119 -28.27 -13.10 24.62
C TYR A 119 -29.30 -12.62 25.65
N TYR A 120 -30.57 -12.55 25.24
CA TYR A 120 -31.68 -12.19 26.12
C TYR A 120 -32.68 -13.34 26.18
N TYR A 121 -33.09 -13.72 27.38
CA TYR A 121 -34.09 -14.76 27.65
C TYR A 121 -35.25 -14.11 28.40
N ASP A 122 -36.45 -14.16 27.84
CA ASP A 122 -37.65 -13.50 28.40
C ASP A 122 -37.43 -12.01 28.75
N GLY A 123 -36.66 -11.30 27.91
CA GLY A 123 -36.30 -9.90 28.10
C GLY A 123 -35.22 -9.64 29.16
N VAL A 124 -34.72 -10.68 29.83
CA VAL A 124 -33.62 -10.59 30.79
C VAL A 124 -32.30 -10.88 30.09
N LYS A 125 -31.31 -9.98 30.25
CA LYS A 125 -29.95 -10.18 29.74
C LYS A 125 -29.34 -11.43 30.39
N GLY A 126 -29.02 -12.42 29.57
CA GLY A 126 -28.32 -13.62 29.94
C GLY A 126 -26.80 -13.45 29.76
N LYS A 127 -26.20 -14.30 28.92
CA LYS A 127 -24.77 -14.29 28.65
C LYS A 127 -24.36 -13.25 27.59
N THR A 128 -23.08 -12.92 27.57
CA THR A 128 -22.45 -12.14 26.50
C THR A 128 -21.22 -12.90 26.01
N ASP A 129 -21.18 -13.19 24.71
CA ASP A 129 -20.03 -13.81 24.08
C ASP A 129 -19.22 -12.72 23.36
N THR A 130 -17.93 -12.60 23.68
CA THR A 130 -17.01 -11.72 22.95
C THR A 130 -16.22 -12.56 21.96
N LYS A 131 -16.21 -12.14 20.70
CA LYS A 131 -15.56 -12.81 19.59
C LYS A 131 -14.79 -11.77 18.77
N LYS A 132 -13.98 -12.26 17.83
CA LYS A 132 -13.19 -11.44 16.93
C LYS A 132 -13.49 -11.85 15.49
N ALA A 133 -13.65 -10.88 14.60
CA ALA A 133 -13.90 -11.11 13.18
C ALA A 133 -13.04 -10.16 12.33
N ALA A 134 -12.63 -10.61 11.15
CA ALA A 134 -11.97 -9.77 10.16
C ALA A 134 -12.97 -8.82 9.48
N PHE A 135 -12.47 -7.73 8.91
CA PHE A 135 -13.29 -6.80 8.14
C PHE A 135 -13.99 -7.48 6.95
N GLU A 136 -15.29 -7.22 6.81
CA GLU A 136 -16.20 -7.88 5.86
C GLU A 136 -16.35 -9.40 6.03
N GLU A 137 -15.93 -9.97 7.17
CA GLU A 137 -16.24 -11.35 7.51
C GLU A 137 -17.73 -11.49 7.84
N VAL A 138 -18.39 -12.49 7.24
CA VAL A 138 -19.78 -12.81 7.55
C VAL A 138 -19.84 -13.55 8.88
N ILE A 139 -20.52 -12.96 9.86
CA ILE A 139 -20.74 -13.58 11.17
C ILE A 139 -21.98 -14.47 11.09
N THR A 140 -21.78 -15.79 11.21
CA THR A 140 -22.87 -16.75 11.32
C THR A 140 -23.14 -17.05 12.80
N LEU A 141 -24.40 -16.88 13.21
CA LEU A 141 -24.87 -17.18 14.57
C LEU A 141 -25.82 -18.38 14.53
N ASN A 142 -25.42 -19.46 15.20
CA ASN A 142 -26.28 -20.63 15.42
C ASN A 142 -26.59 -20.69 16.93
N PRO A 143 -27.63 -20.00 17.41
CA PRO A 143 -28.03 -20.09 18.82
C PRO A 143 -28.54 -21.51 19.14
N ASP A 144 -28.11 -22.05 20.28
CA ASP A 144 -28.42 -23.44 20.68
C ASP A 144 -29.90 -23.71 21.02
N VAL A 145 -30.78 -22.70 21.12
CA VAL A 145 -32.19 -22.96 21.49
C VAL A 145 -33.16 -21.87 21.00
N SER A 146 -34.18 -22.29 20.26
CA SER A 146 -35.55 -21.79 20.41
C SER A 146 -36.08 -22.33 21.74
N VAL A 147 -36.48 -21.46 22.67
CA VAL A 147 -37.03 -21.93 23.94
C VAL A 147 -38.42 -22.49 23.64
N THR A 148 -38.58 -23.82 23.72
CA THR A 148 -39.91 -24.43 23.62
C THR A 148 -40.62 -24.28 24.97
N TYR A 149 -41.67 -23.45 25.04
CA TYR A 149 -42.62 -23.48 26.15
C TYR A 149 -43.75 -24.45 25.79
N GLY A 150 -43.82 -25.60 26.45
CA GLY A 150 -44.86 -26.61 26.20
C GLY A 150 -44.76 -27.34 24.85
N GLY A 151 -43.56 -27.44 24.25
CA GLY A 151 -43.34 -28.21 23.01
C GLY A 151 -43.59 -27.45 21.70
N SER A 152 -43.82 -26.13 21.73
CA SER A 152 -43.90 -25.29 20.52
C SER A 152 -42.67 -24.38 20.39
N PRO A 153 -42.00 -24.32 19.22
CA PRO A 153 -40.87 -23.43 19.00
C PRO A 153 -41.33 -21.98 18.84
N TYR A 154 -40.68 -21.06 19.55
CA TYR A 154 -40.68 -19.62 19.28
C TYR A 154 -39.30 -19.19 18.77
#